data_AF-A0A526YNE0-F1
#
_entry.id   AF-A0A526YNE0-F1
#
_cell.length_a   1.000
_cell.length_b   1.000
_cell.length_c   1.000
_cell.angle_alpha   90.00
_cell.angle_beta   90.00
_cell.angle_gamma   90.00
#
_symmetry.space_group_name_H-M   'P 1'
#
loop_
_entity.id
_entity.type
_entity.pdbx_description
1 polymer ?
#
loop_
_entity_poly.entity_id
_entity_poly.type
_entity_poly.pdbx_seq_one_letter_code
_entity_poly.pdbx_strand_id
1 'polypeptide(L)'
;ADWIRARSLRNGVISTLVEKKKRAGTPFAGTTVFLKSLALLAVSPFRGAARLARTGSLATALYPIHVAVGRVLAEFGYANEQYRQPEKN
;
A
#
# COMPACT_ATOMS: atom_id res chain seq x y z
N ALA A 1 -14.52 -2.74 -10.03
CA ALA A 1 -13.27 -1.95 -9.88
C ALA A 1 -12.97 -1.62 -8.42
N ASP A 2 -13.98 -1.27 -7.62
CA ASP A 2 -13.80 -0.77 -6.24
C ASP A 2 -13.17 -1.79 -5.27
N TRP A 3 -13.55 -3.07 -5.34
CA TRP A 3 -12.99 -4.11 -4.46
C TRP A 3 -11.47 -4.32 -4.65
N ILE A 4 -10.95 -4.18 -5.89
CA ILE A 4 -9.51 -4.29 -6.18
C ILE A 4 -8.76 -3.14 -5.52
N ARG A 5 -9.29 -1.91 -5.62
CA ARG A 5 -8.75 -0.72 -4.97
C ARG A 5 -8.73 -0.91 -3.45
N ALA A 6 -9.86 -1.28 -2.85
CA ALA A 6 -9.97 -1.52 -1.40
C ALA A 6 -8.98 -2.60 -0.93
N ARG A 7 -8.92 -3.73 -1.63
CA ARG A 7 -7.97 -4.83 -1.33
C ARG A 7 -6.51 -4.39 -1.44
N SER A 8 -6.18 -3.60 -2.46
CA SER A 8 -4.81 -3.13 -2.70
C SER A 8 -4.36 -2.14 -1.61
N LEU A 9 -5.24 -1.21 -1.21
CA LEU A 9 -5.00 -0.31 -0.08
C LEU A 9 -4.77 -1.09 1.22
N ARG A 10 -5.63 -2.09 1.51
CA ARG A 10 -5.47 -2.99 2.66
C ARG A 10 -4.13 -3.71 2.66
N ASN A 11 -3.73 -4.28 1.51
CA ASN A 11 -2.43 -4.94 1.39
C ASN A 11 -1.27 -3.98 1.67
N GLY A 12 -1.39 -2.73 1.21
CA GLY A 12 -0.47 -1.66 1.56
C GLY A 12 -0.34 -1.48 3.07
N VAL A 13 -1.46 -1.25 3.75
CA VAL A 13 -1.50 -1.06 5.21
C VAL A 13 -0.90 -2.24 5.96
N ILE A 14 -1.34 -3.47 5.66
CA ILE A 14 -0.84 -4.69 6.31
C ILE A 14 0.67 -4.82 6.13
N SER A 15 1.18 -4.60 4.91
CA SER A 15 2.61 -4.71 4.64
C SER A 15 3.45 -3.70 5.43
N THR A 16 2.93 -2.49 5.67
CA THR A 16 3.59 -1.47 6.51
C THR A 16 3.60 -1.91 7.97
N LEU A 17 2.47 -2.40 8.51
CA LEU A 17 2.38 -2.86 9.90
C LEU A 17 3.31 -4.05 10.18
N VAL A 18 3.36 -5.02 9.25
CA VAL A 18 4.30 -6.16 9.35
C VAL A 18 5.74 -5.68 9.30
N GLU A 19 6.07 -4.72 8.43
CA GLU A 19 7.43 -4.19 8.35
C GLU A 19 7.83 -3.40 9.61
N LYS A 20 6.92 -2.58 10.15
CA LYS A 20 7.13 -1.89 11.44
C LYS A 20 7.37 -2.89 12.57
N LYS A 21 6.57 -3.95 12.66
CA LYS A 21 6.74 -5.03 13.65
C LYS A 21 8.10 -5.73 13.47
N LYS A 22 8.50 -6.02 12.23
CA LYS A 22 9.78 -6.68 11.93
C LYS A 22 10.99 -5.83 12.31
N ARG A 23 10.89 -4.51 12.20
CA ARG A 23 11.98 -3.56 12.51
C ARG A 23 11.92 -3.02 13.94
N ALA A 24 10.97 -3.46 14.75
CA ALA A 24 10.87 -3.05 16.15
C ALA A 24 12.19 -3.31 16.88
N GLY A 25 12.66 -2.32 17.66
CA GLY A 25 13.95 -2.40 18.36
C GLY A 25 15.18 -2.00 17.55
N THR A 26 15.04 -1.70 16.24
CA THR A 26 16.14 -1.15 15.43
C THR A 26 16.15 0.38 15.45
N PRO A 27 17.33 1.04 15.42
CA PRO A 27 17.41 2.49 15.27
C PRO A 27 16.68 2.97 14.01
N PHE A 28 15.95 4.09 14.13
CA PHE A 28 15.23 4.72 13.02
C PHE A 28 14.22 3.81 12.29
N ALA A 29 13.70 2.78 12.95
CA ALA A 29 12.77 1.82 12.36
C ALA A 29 11.58 2.49 11.67
N GLY A 30 10.90 3.42 12.35
CA GLY A 30 9.74 4.14 11.81
C GLY A 30 10.10 4.98 10.58
N THR A 31 11.14 5.81 10.68
CA THR A 31 11.61 6.67 9.58
C THR A 31 12.02 5.84 8.36
N THR A 32 12.68 4.70 8.56
CA THR A 32 13.07 3.80 7.47
C THR A 32 11.85 3.25 6.73
N VAL A 33 10.81 2.82 7.46
CA VAL A 33 9.58 2.32 6.85
C VAL A 33 8.82 3.41 6.11
N PHE A 34 8.77 4.62 6.68
CA PHE A 34 8.13 5.77 6.06
C PHE A 34 8.82 6.16 4.74
N LEU A 35 10.14 6.36 4.76
CA LEU A 35 10.93 6.72 3.57
C LEU A 35 10.80 5.64 2.48
N LYS A 36 10.82 4.36 2.86
CA LYS A 36 10.60 3.27 1.91
C LYS A 36 9.21 3.34 1.29
N SER A 37 8.18 3.66 2.06
CA SER A 37 6.81 3.79 1.56
C SER A 37 6.67 4.98 0.60
N LEU A 38 7.33 6.11 0.88
CA LEU A 38 7.42 7.25 -0.05
C LEU A 38 8.16 6.89 -1.34
N ALA A 39 9.30 6.20 -1.24
CA ALA A 39 10.05 5.74 -2.40
C ALA A 39 9.21 4.78 -3.26
N LEU A 40 8.47 3.87 -2.64
CA LEU A 40 7.54 2.98 -3.35
C LEU A 40 6.42 3.76 -4.03
N LEU A 41 5.88 4.81 -3.40
CA LEU A 41 4.85 5.67 -3.98
C LEU A 41 5.40 6.43 -5.19
N ALA A 42 6.57 7.05 -5.09
CA ALA A 42 7.21 7.77 -6.18
C ALA A 42 7.49 6.87 -7.39
N VAL A 43 7.89 5.61 -7.15
CA VAL A 43 8.18 4.63 -8.22
C VAL A 43 6.91 3.97 -8.77
N SER A 44 5.78 4.04 -8.07
CA SER A 44 4.55 3.32 -8.43
C SER A 44 3.91 3.73 -9.76
N PRO A 45 3.89 5.02 -10.20
CA PRO A 45 3.34 5.40 -11.50
C PRO A 45 4.14 4.81 -12.66
N PHE A 46 5.48 4.78 -12.55
CA PHE A 46 6.35 4.16 -13.55
C PHE A 46 6.10 2.65 -13.64
N ARG A 47 5.97 1.97 -12.50
CA ARG A 47 5.58 0.55 -12.47
C ARG A 47 4.18 0.33 -13.05
N GLY A 48 3.25 1.24 -12.78
CA GLY A 48 1.89 1.21 -13.32
C GLY A 48 1.87 1.38 -14.84
N ALA A 49 2.60 2.37 -15.37
CA ALA A 49 2.75 2.58 -16.81
C ALA A 49 3.40 1.38 -17.51
N ALA A 50 4.47 0.82 -16.93
CA ALA A 50 5.10 -0.39 -17.46
C ALA A 50 4.15 -1.61 -17.45
N ARG A 51 3.31 -1.74 -16.42
CA ARG A 51 2.27 -2.79 -16.35
C ARG A 51 1.18 -2.56 -17.40
N LEU A 52 0.71 -1.32 -17.55
CA LEU A 52 -0.29 -0.94 -18.55
C LEU A 52 0.20 -1.27 -19.97
N ALA A 53 1.43 -0.91 -20.30
CA ALA A 53 2.03 -1.19 -21.60
C ALA A 53 2.14 -2.69 -21.89
N ARG A 54 2.34 -3.53 -20.87
CA ARG A 54 2.49 -4.98 -21.02
C ARG A 54 1.17 -5.74 -21.03
N THR A 55 0.17 -5.30 -20.27
CA THR A 55 -1.06 -6.07 -20.04
C THR A 55 -2.31 -5.44 -20.63
N GLY A 56 -2.27 -4.16 -21.01
CA GLY A 56 -3.44 -3.37 -21.43
C GLY A 56 -4.47 -3.13 -20.32
N SER A 57 -4.25 -3.65 -19.10
CA SER A 57 -5.24 -3.60 -18.02
C SER A 57 -4.95 -2.48 -17.04
N LEU A 58 -5.85 -1.50 -16.99
CA LEU A 58 -5.83 -0.41 -16.00
C LEU A 58 -5.91 -0.94 -14.56
N ALA A 59 -6.67 -2.00 -14.31
CA ALA A 59 -6.77 -2.58 -12.97
C ALA A 59 -5.42 -3.10 -12.49
N THR A 60 -4.64 -3.73 -13.38
CA THR A 60 -3.28 -4.22 -13.08
C THR A 60 -2.28 -3.09 -12.95
N ALA A 61 -2.42 -2.02 -13.76
CA ALA A 61 -1.57 -0.84 -13.71
C ALA A 61 -1.73 -0.04 -12.41
N LEU A 62 -2.96 0.07 -11.92
CA LEU A 62 -3.28 0.82 -10.71
C LEU A 62 -2.95 0.07 -9.41
N TYR A 63 -2.76 -1.25 -9.45
CA TYR A 63 -2.43 -2.07 -8.28
C TYR A 63 -1.21 -1.54 -7.48
N PRO A 64 -0.01 -1.36 -8.08
CA PRO A 64 1.16 -0.88 -7.33
C PRO A 64 0.96 0.50 -6.71
N ILE A 65 0.14 1.35 -7.35
CA ILE A 65 -0.18 2.71 -6.86
C ILE A 65 -1.03 2.60 -5.60
N HIS A 66 -2.13 1.85 -5.64
CA HIS A 66 -3.00 1.67 -4.49
C HIS A 66 -2.29 1.00 -3.30
N VAL A 67 -1.41 0.03 -3.56
CA VAL A 67 -0.58 -0.56 -2.50
C VAL A 67 0.33 0.50 -1.87
N ALA A 68 1.00 1.32 -2.67
CA ALA A 68 1.89 2.35 -2.13
C ALA A 68 1.13 3.44 -1.35
N VAL A 69 -0.06 3.84 -1.83
CA VAL A 69 -0.96 4.73 -1.09
C VAL A 69 -1.35 4.12 0.25
N GLY A 70 -1.78 2.86 0.28
CA GLY A 70 -2.13 2.17 1.52
C GLY A 70 -0.97 2.10 2.50
N ARG A 71 0.26 1.94 2.01
CA ARG A 71 1.47 1.96 2.85
C ARG A 71 1.71 3.31 3.51
N VAL A 72 1.52 4.41 2.78
CA VAL A 72 1.67 5.78 3.30
C VAL A 72 0.55 6.11 4.28
N LEU A 73 -0.69 5.74 3.98
CA LEU A 73 -1.84 5.97 4.87
C LEU A 73 -1.65 5.29 6.24
N ALA A 74 -1.04 4.12 6.29
CA ALA A 74 -0.75 3.42 7.55
C ALA A 74 0.21 4.18 8.49
N GLU A 75 0.93 5.18 7.98
CA GLU A 75 1.81 6.04 8.78
C GLU A 75 1.00 7.11 9.54
N PHE A 76 -0.20 7.42 9.06
CA PHE A 76 -1.14 8.38 9.65
C PHE A 76 -2.28 7.70 10.43
N GLY A 77 -2.10 6.43 10.82
CA GLY A 77 -3.09 5.70 11.61
C GLY A 77 -4.28 5.16 10.79
N TYR A 78 -4.22 5.21 9.46
CA TYR A 78 -5.21 4.53 8.61
C TYR A 78 -5.06 3.01 8.76
N ALA A 79 -5.81 2.44 9.69
CA ALA A 79 -6.07 1.01 9.79
C ALA A 79 -7.44 0.77 9.18
N ASN A 80 -7.52 -0.14 8.20
CA ASN A 80 -8.74 -0.36 7.42
C ASN A 80 -9.93 -0.62 8.36
N GLU A 81 -10.85 0.34 8.46
CA GLU A 81 -12.07 0.28 9.30
C GLU A 81 -13.06 -0.80 8.83
N GLN A 82 -12.70 -1.58 7.80
CA GLN A 82 -13.48 -2.68 7.27
C GLN A 82 -13.62 -3.87 8.24
N TYR A 83 -12.83 -3.95 9.33
CA TYR A 83 -13.12 -4.86 10.46
C TYR A 83 -14.08 -4.26 11.49
N ARG A 84 -14.36 -2.95 11.40
CA ARG A 84 -15.38 -2.27 12.19
C ARG A 84 -16.78 -2.47 11.59
N GLN A 85 -16.87 -2.87 10.32
CA GLN A 85 -18.11 -3.18 9.60
C GLN A 85 -17.94 -4.45 8.75
N PRO A 86 -17.96 -5.64 9.38
CA PRO A 86 -17.85 -6.92 8.69
C PRO A 86 -18.97 -7.15 7.65
N GLU A 87 -20.10 -6.44 7.76
CA GLU A 87 -21.28 -6.52 6.87
C GLU A 87 -21.03 -6.06 5.41
N LYS A 88 -19.89 -5.42 5.11
CA LYS A 88 -19.62 -4.75 3.81
C LYS A 88 -18.78 -5.57 2.82
N ASN A 89 -18.57 -6.87 3.06
CA ASN A 89 -17.81 -7.76 2.16
C ASN A 89 -18.71 -8.66 1.32
#